data_AF-A0A7S2VH55-F1
#
_entry.id   AF-A0A7S2VH55-F1
#
_cell.length_a   1.000
_cell.length_b   1.000
_cell.length_c   1.000
_cell.angle_alpha   90.00
_cell.angle_beta   90.00
_cell.angle_gamma   90.00
#
_symmetry.space_group_name_H-M   'P 1'
#
loop_
_entity.id
_entity.type
_entity.pdbx_description
1 polymer ?
#
loop_
_entity_poly.entity_id
_entity_poly.type
_entity_poly.pdbx_seq_one_letter_code
_entity_poly.pdbx_strand_id
1 'polypeptide(L)'
;SQSAREGRGGARRRIRPLALTSGVPRGAATQSFVQMAGRTTEVFAGGEDDALEDVRKTLFQVRQQFDVVHHEAEEKEARLRSVKEAIGAADRLHCQKGDHMAHLDEKRKAFELQYEETWKKIRETQTSRKVYEHMLARIQKEQAILRQKMLKMEDHLQRKRRDVHRRAADRGRANAQCEQSCRALDALAEDAEAEREACQYAQEVMQGEVRRRQAANMHKAKFDTWRHQVALAAANEAFNASAGRLRKIYAIEKLCGNHLQKVTFEQVERSQNTEDGFQKIREVTGLTDVMDIVHKFLNREVEHEQLKGSVKDAEVRLEALRQDFDDFKRDSEGITFDFSGDTEGAIYKTVEQKEKFLNEAMQEHEACRTRLQRTKVQAENMIHWANRVGQLLSHFEDPLDVKRPKDLNMFFNKLEGTIERFLERVGQQVSDGKITHRALMQAAARDLQLQDAVLKDPEFLRNNLRVQPSADGPARPASRSEDNPT
;
A
#
# COMPACT_ATOMS: atom_id res chain seq x y z
N SER A 1 11.40 -15.27 -52.84
CA SER A 1 12.72 -15.58 -53.41
C SER A 1 12.50 -16.60 -54.52
N GLN A 2 12.45 -16.17 -55.80
CA GLN A 2 13.60 -16.17 -56.75
C GLN A 2 14.14 -17.60 -56.95
N SER A 3 14.34 -18.18 -58.13
CA SER A 3 14.65 -17.71 -59.49
C SER A 3 14.55 -18.96 -60.40
N ALA A 4 14.01 -18.88 -61.63
CA ALA A 4 14.70 -19.02 -62.93
C ALA A 4 15.70 -20.20 -63.05
N ARG A 5 15.84 -20.96 -64.15
CA ARG A 5 15.99 -20.55 -65.57
C ARG A 5 16.23 -21.79 -66.48
N GLU A 6 15.89 -21.67 -67.77
CA GLU A 6 16.56 -22.11 -69.04
C GLU A 6 17.55 -23.31 -69.06
N GLY A 7 17.75 -24.14 -70.11
CA GLY A 7 17.40 -24.11 -71.53
C GLY A 7 18.45 -24.88 -72.39
N ARG A 8 18.12 -25.15 -73.68
CA ARG A 8 18.98 -25.59 -74.84
C ARG A 8 19.52 -27.04 -74.78
N GLY A 9 19.66 -27.83 -75.85
CA GLY A 9 19.68 -27.64 -77.31
C GLY A 9 20.90 -28.39 -77.88
N GLY A 10 20.79 -29.19 -78.96
CA GLY A 10 21.97 -29.79 -79.60
C GLY A 10 21.75 -30.90 -80.62
N ALA A 11 22.10 -30.62 -81.89
CA ALA A 11 21.99 -31.44 -83.10
C ALA A 11 23.09 -32.51 -83.28
N ARG A 12 22.89 -33.45 -84.23
CA ARG A 12 23.84 -34.09 -85.20
C ARG A 12 23.33 -35.49 -85.61
N ARG A 13 23.59 -36.11 -86.76
CA ARG A 13 24.06 -35.76 -88.13
C ARG A 13 23.86 -37.05 -88.96
N ARG A 14 23.49 -36.91 -90.25
CA ARG A 14 23.49 -37.96 -91.27
C ARG A 14 24.91 -38.48 -91.57
N ILE A 15 25.03 -39.76 -91.93
CA ILE A 15 26.17 -40.30 -92.71
C ILE A 15 25.65 -41.28 -93.79
N ARG A 16 26.09 -41.03 -95.03
CA ARG A 16 25.98 -41.83 -96.27
C ARG A 16 26.96 -43.03 -96.25
N PRO A 17 26.81 -43.97 -97.19
CA PRO A 17 27.99 -44.41 -97.94
C PRO A 17 27.83 -44.21 -99.46
N LEU A 18 28.99 -44.06 -100.09
CA LEU A 18 29.26 -43.70 -101.48
C LEU A 18 30.31 -44.71 -101.99
N ALA A 19 30.21 -45.07 -103.28
CA ALA A 19 31.33 -45.41 -104.18
C ALA A 19 31.87 -46.88 -104.04
N LEU A 20 32.39 -47.60 -105.05
CA LEU A 20 32.88 -47.42 -106.43
C LEU A 20 32.65 -48.78 -107.19
N THR A 21 32.30 -48.88 -108.48
CA THR A 21 33.03 -48.73 -109.76
C THR A 21 34.20 -49.69 -110.08
N SER A 22 34.25 -50.09 -111.37
CA SER A 22 35.30 -50.84 -112.13
C SER A 22 35.32 -52.37 -111.94
N GLY A 23 35.57 -53.22 -112.95
CA GLY A 23 35.95 -53.03 -114.35
C GLY A 23 36.05 -54.40 -115.06
N VAL A 24 35.68 -54.38 -116.34
CA VAL A 24 35.76 -55.38 -117.45
C VAL A 24 37.26 -55.65 -117.82
N PRO A 25 37.75 -56.46 -118.82
CA PRO A 25 37.20 -57.45 -119.81
C PRO A 25 38.04 -58.76 -119.99
N ARG A 26 37.65 -59.59 -120.98
CA ARG A 26 38.46 -60.46 -121.91
C ARG A 26 38.06 -61.93 -121.82
N GLY A 27 37.92 -62.69 -122.89
CA GLY A 27 38.14 -62.45 -124.32
C GLY A 27 37.83 -63.75 -125.07
N ALA A 28 37.29 -63.65 -126.28
CA ALA A 28 37.07 -64.79 -127.17
C ALA A 28 37.48 -64.37 -128.59
N ALA A 29 38.77 -64.57 -128.89
CA ALA A 29 39.33 -64.48 -130.22
C ALA A 29 40.36 -65.59 -130.33
N THR A 30 40.07 -66.64 -131.11
CA THR A 30 41.03 -67.62 -131.67
C THR A 30 40.28 -68.66 -132.53
N GLN A 31 39.75 -68.21 -133.67
CA GLN A 31 39.35 -69.09 -134.79
C GLN A 31 40.15 -68.75 -136.06
N SER A 32 41.49 -68.76 -135.99
CA SER A 32 42.36 -68.33 -137.10
C SER A 32 43.56 -69.25 -137.37
N PHE A 33 43.51 -70.53 -136.99
CA PHE A 33 44.62 -71.46 -137.25
C PHE A 33 44.23 -72.78 -137.93
N VAL A 34 42.93 -73.10 -138.01
CA VAL A 34 42.46 -74.38 -138.59
C VAL A 34 42.35 -74.33 -140.13
N GLN A 35 42.45 -73.16 -140.76
CA GLN A 35 42.32 -73.03 -142.23
C GLN A 35 43.62 -73.25 -143.02
N MET A 36 44.78 -73.48 -142.39
CA MET A 36 46.06 -73.58 -143.12
C MET A 36 46.56 -75.02 -143.38
N ALA A 37 46.00 -76.04 -142.70
CA ALA A 37 46.54 -77.40 -142.74
C ALA A 37 45.96 -78.33 -143.83
N GLY A 38 45.05 -77.84 -144.68
CA GLY A 38 44.35 -78.68 -145.68
C GLY A 38 44.90 -78.66 -147.11
N ARG A 39 46.04 -78.02 -147.40
CA ARG A 39 46.48 -77.72 -148.78
C ARG A 39 47.73 -78.45 -149.30
N THR A 40 48.25 -79.47 -148.61
CA THR A 40 49.60 -80.01 -148.93
C THR A 40 49.71 -81.52 -149.08
N THR A 41 48.62 -82.25 -149.30
CA THR A 41 48.66 -83.73 -149.30
C THR A 41 48.35 -84.44 -150.63
N GLU A 42 48.26 -83.74 -151.78
CA GLU A 42 47.90 -84.38 -153.07
C GLU A 42 49.01 -84.43 -154.15
N VAL A 43 50.29 -84.17 -153.84
CA VAL A 43 51.35 -84.05 -154.88
C VAL A 43 52.37 -85.21 -154.94
N PHE A 44 52.29 -86.25 -154.11
CA PHE A 44 53.32 -87.30 -154.08
C PHE A 44 52.77 -88.73 -154.25
N ALA A 45 52.13 -88.99 -155.39
CA ALA A 45 51.82 -90.34 -155.85
C ALA A 45 52.55 -90.61 -157.18
N GLY A 46 53.84 -90.98 -157.10
CA GLY A 46 54.58 -91.46 -158.27
C GLY A 46 56.08 -91.53 -158.04
N GLY A 47 56.59 -92.69 -157.62
CA GLY A 47 58.00 -93.08 -157.82
C GLY A 47 58.76 -93.50 -156.56
N GLU A 48 59.06 -94.81 -156.49
CA GLU A 48 60.23 -95.45 -155.85
C GLU A 48 60.33 -95.52 -154.30
N ASP A 49 59.55 -96.46 -153.78
CA ASP A 49 59.69 -97.49 -152.72
C ASP A 49 60.85 -97.55 -151.69
N ASP A 50 61.72 -96.55 -151.49
CA ASP A 50 62.76 -96.61 -150.42
C ASP A 50 62.78 -95.37 -149.50
N ALA A 51 62.20 -94.23 -149.94
CA ALA A 51 62.07 -93.01 -149.12
C ALA A 51 60.83 -93.02 -148.18
N LEU A 52 59.86 -93.90 -148.42
CA LEU A 52 58.64 -94.03 -147.62
C LEU A 52 58.89 -94.70 -146.26
N GLU A 53 59.93 -95.53 -146.14
CA GLU A 53 60.24 -96.22 -144.88
C GLU A 53 60.95 -95.31 -143.88
N ASP A 54 61.86 -94.45 -144.34
CA ASP A 54 62.49 -93.44 -143.49
C ASP A 54 61.49 -92.39 -143.03
N VAL A 55 60.60 -91.89 -143.90
CA VAL A 55 59.51 -90.97 -143.49
C VAL A 55 58.57 -91.63 -142.48
N ARG A 56 58.29 -92.94 -142.59
CA ARG A 56 57.53 -93.67 -141.56
C ARG A 56 58.29 -93.73 -140.22
N LYS A 57 59.61 -93.87 -140.25
CA LYS A 57 60.46 -93.90 -139.06
C LYS A 57 60.57 -92.53 -138.40
N THR A 58 60.72 -91.45 -139.18
CA THR A 58 60.68 -90.07 -138.68
C THR A 58 59.28 -89.71 -138.18
N LEU A 59 58.20 -90.11 -138.87
CA LEU A 59 56.83 -89.91 -138.39
C LEU A 59 56.57 -90.70 -137.11
N PHE A 60 57.11 -91.91 -136.96
CA PHE A 60 57.01 -92.69 -135.73
C PHE A 60 57.79 -92.04 -134.58
N GLN A 61 59.01 -91.54 -134.82
CA GLN A 61 59.79 -90.81 -133.82
C GLN A 61 59.16 -89.46 -133.45
N VAL A 62 58.64 -88.70 -134.41
CA VAL A 62 57.93 -87.44 -134.16
C VAL A 62 56.64 -87.70 -133.42
N ARG A 63 55.93 -88.81 -133.72
CA ARG A 63 54.75 -89.21 -132.97
C ARG A 63 55.10 -89.65 -131.55
N GLN A 64 56.16 -90.42 -131.38
CA GLN A 64 56.66 -90.81 -130.06
C GLN A 64 57.12 -89.60 -129.24
N GLN A 65 57.83 -88.65 -129.84
CA GLN A 65 58.21 -87.39 -129.20
C GLN A 65 57.00 -86.52 -128.89
N PHE A 66 56.01 -86.46 -129.79
CA PHE A 66 54.76 -85.78 -129.55
C PHE A 66 54.01 -86.44 -128.39
N ASP A 67 53.90 -87.76 -128.35
CA ASP A 67 53.23 -88.49 -127.27
C ASP A 67 53.96 -88.29 -125.94
N VAL A 68 55.30 -88.27 -125.92
CA VAL A 68 56.09 -87.98 -124.72
C VAL A 68 55.88 -86.53 -124.25
N VAL A 69 55.96 -85.55 -125.15
CA VAL A 69 55.76 -84.13 -124.80
C VAL A 69 54.30 -83.85 -124.43
N HIS A 70 53.35 -84.50 -125.10
CA HIS A 70 51.92 -84.40 -124.81
C HIS A 70 51.63 -85.02 -123.44
N HIS A 71 52.20 -86.19 -123.14
CA HIS A 71 52.08 -86.80 -121.83
C HIS A 71 52.73 -85.95 -120.74
N GLU A 72 53.92 -85.36 -121.01
CA GLU A 72 54.58 -84.45 -120.07
C GLU A 72 53.79 -83.14 -119.89
N ALA A 73 53.16 -82.63 -120.95
CA ALA A 73 52.30 -81.46 -120.89
C ALA A 73 51.02 -81.76 -120.11
N GLU A 74 50.39 -82.92 -120.32
CA GLU A 74 49.26 -83.40 -119.54
C GLU A 74 49.62 -83.60 -118.06
N GLU A 75 50.80 -84.17 -117.77
CA GLU A 75 51.30 -84.29 -116.41
C GLU A 75 51.52 -82.91 -115.78
N LYS A 76 52.17 -81.99 -116.49
CA LYS A 76 52.41 -80.63 -116.00
C LYS A 76 51.10 -79.88 -115.81
N GLU A 77 50.13 -80.02 -116.70
CA GLU A 77 48.82 -79.41 -116.59
C GLU A 77 47.99 -80.03 -115.44
N ALA A 78 48.09 -81.34 -115.22
CA ALA A 78 47.51 -82.00 -114.07
C ALA A 78 48.15 -81.52 -112.75
N ARG A 79 49.47 -81.36 -112.71
CA ARG A 79 50.19 -80.76 -111.57
C ARG A 79 49.79 -79.30 -111.37
N LEU A 80 49.64 -78.51 -112.43
CA LEU A 80 49.24 -77.10 -112.35
C LEU A 80 47.79 -76.96 -111.87
N ARG A 81 46.88 -77.84 -112.33
CA ARG A 81 45.52 -77.96 -111.80
C ARG A 81 45.54 -78.32 -110.31
N SER A 82 46.34 -79.32 -109.92
CA SER A 82 46.49 -79.73 -108.52
C SER A 82 47.01 -78.59 -107.64
N VAL A 83 48.04 -77.84 -108.08
CA VAL A 83 48.56 -76.69 -107.34
C VAL A 83 47.55 -75.54 -107.28
N LYS A 84 46.81 -75.26 -108.36
CA LYS A 84 45.73 -74.26 -108.34
C LYS A 84 44.59 -74.65 -107.40
N GLU A 85 44.22 -75.92 -107.37
CA GLU A 85 43.23 -76.45 -106.43
C GLU A 85 43.75 -76.37 -104.98
N ALA A 86 45.04 -76.66 -104.75
CA ALA A 86 45.68 -76.53 -103.46
C ALA A 86 45.75 -75.07 -102.99
N ILE A 87 46.10 -74.13 -103.88
CA ILE A 87 46.08 -72.68 -103.59
C ILE A 87 44.65 -72.24 -103.30
N GLY A 88 43.67 -72.61 -104.14
CA GLY A 88 42.27 -72.27 -103.90
C GLY A 88 41.71 -72.88 -102.61
N ALA A 89 42.16 -74.09 -102.22
CA ALA A 89 41.83 -74.69 -100.94
C ALA A 89 42.49 -73.94 -99.77
N ALA A 90 43.76 -73.53 -99.92
CA ALA A 90 44.49 -72.74 -98.93
C ALA A 90 43.87 -71.35 -98.74
N ASP A 91 43.45 -70.67 -99.82
CA ASP A 91 42.77 -69.38 -99.77
C ASP A 91 41.39 -69.49 -99.12
N ARG A 92 40.60 -70.52 -99.46
CA ARG A 92 39.33 -70.80 -98.76
C ARG A 92 39.55 -71.03 -97.27
N LEU A 93 40.59 -71.78 -96.90
CA LEU A 93 40.96 -72.00 -95.50
C LEU A 93 41.41 -70.69 -94.83
N HIS A 94 42.15 -69.83 -95.52
CA HIS A 94 42.61 -68.55 -95.00
C HIS A 94 41.45 -67.57 -94.81
N CYS A 95 40.51 -67.49 -95.76
CA CYS A 95 39.29 -66.70 -95.61
C CYS A 95 38.43 -67.22 -94.45
N GLN A 96 38.22 -68.54 -94.35
CA GLN A 96 37.50 -69.14 -93.21
C GLN A 96 38.18 -68.83 -91.87
N LYS A 97 39.51 -68.88 -91.81
CA LYS A 97 40.28 -68.48 -90.63
C LYS A 97 40.12 -66.98 -90.34
N GLY A 98 40.13 -66.13 -91.36
CA GLY A 98 39.91 -64.69 -91.25
C GLY A 98 38.53 -64.35 -90.68
N ASP A 99 37.47 -64.96 -91.23
CA ASP A 99 36.09 -64.79 -90.76
C ASP A 99 35.92 -65.33 -89.33
N HIS A 100 36.54 -66.47 -89.03
CA HIS A 100 36.53 -67.03 -87.68
C HIS A 100 37.26 -66.11 -86.68
N MET A 101 38.42 -65.56 -87.06
CA MET A 101 39.14 -64.59 -86.24
C MET A 101 38.33 -63.31 -86.04
N ALA A 102 37.69 -62.77 -87.07
CA ALA A 102 36.82 -61.60 -86.97
C ALA A 102 35.64 -61.86 -86.02
N HIS A 103 35.00 -63.04 -86.11
CA HIS A 103 33.92 -63.45 -85.20
C HIS A 103 34.40 -63.60 -83.75
N LEU A 104 35.59 -64.17 -83.54
CA LEU A 104 36.20 -64.26 -82.20
C LEU A 104 36.51 -62.86 -81.65
N ASP A 105 37.01 -61.94 -82.47
CA ASP A 105 37.27 -60.56 -82.08
C ASP A 105 35.98 -59.78 -81.78
N GLU A 106 34.91 -59.98 -82.54
CA GLU A 106 33.59 -59.41 -82.26
C GLU A 106 33.03 -59.94 -80.93
N LYS A 107 33.13 -61.25 -80.68
CA LYS A 107 32.75 -61.85 -79.40
C LYS A 107 33.60 -61.32 -78.25
N ARG A 108 34.91 -61.19 -78.44
CA ARG A 108 35.82 -60.61 -77.46
C ARG A 108 35.41 -59.18 -77.11
N LYS A 109 35.17 -58.34 -78.12
CA LYS A 109 34.70 -56.95 -77.93
C LYS A 109 33.32 -56.91 -77.23
N ALA A 110 32.41 -57.81 -77.58
CA ALA A 110 31.11 -57.91 -76.92
C ALA A 110 31.26 -58.29 -75.44
N PHE A 111 32.15 -59.22 -75.10
CA PHE A 111 32.45 -59.58 -73.71
C PHE A 111 33.18 -58.45 -72.97
N GLU A 112 34.10 -57.74 -73.62
CA GLU A 112 34.76 -56.55 -73.04
C GLU A 112 33.72 -55.47 -72.71
N LEU A 113 32.78 -55.18 -73.61
CA LEU A 113 31.69 -54.22 -73.38
C LEU A 113 30.76 -54.67 -72.23
N GLN A 114 30.38 -55.95 -72.21
CA GLN A 114 29.57 -56.51 -71.11
C GLN A 114 30.31 -56.45 -69.77
N TYR A 115 31.62 -56.73 -69.76
CA TYR A 115 32.45 -56.60 -68.57
C TYR A 115 32.51 -55.15 -68.09
N GLU A 116 32.72 -54.18 -68.98
CA GLU A 116 32.70 -52.76 -68.61
C GLU A 116 31.34 -52.30 -68.09
N GLU A 117 30.25 -52.73 -68.71
CA GLU A 117 28.88 -52.39 -68.28
C GLU A 117 28.57 -52.99 -66.90
N THR A 118 28.88 -54.26 -66.68
CA THR A 118 28.70 -54.92 -65.38
C THR A 118 29.59 -54.28 -64.31
N TRP A 119 30.83 -53.91 -64.65
CA TRP A 119 31.73 -53.21 -63.75
C TRP A 119 31.24 -51.80 -63.40
N LYS A 120 30.64 -51.08 -64.35
CA LYS A 120 29.95 -49.80 -64.10
C LYS A 120 28.76 -49.99 -63.16
N LYS A 121 27.91 -51.01 -63.38
CA LYS A 121 26.79 -51.34 -62.48
C LYS A 121 27.26 -51.71 -61.08
N ILE A 122 28.37 -52.45 -60.94
CA ILE A 122 28.97 -52.75 -59.63
C ILE A 122 29.42 -51.46 -58.94
N ARG A 123 30.05 -50.52 -59.65
CA ARG A 123 30.43 -49.23 -59.06
C ARG A 123 29.23 -48.40 -58.64
N GLU A 124 28.19 -48.33 -59.48
CA GLU A 124 26.95 -47.62 -59.17
C GLU A 124 26.23 -48.23 -57.95
N THR A 125 26.14 -49.56 -57.86
CA THR A 125 25.56 -50.23 -56.68
C THR A 125 26.41 -50.02 -55.43
N GLN A 126 27.73 -49.97 -55.53
CA GLN A 126 28.61 -49.61 -54.41
C GLN A 126 28.42 -48.17 -53.95
N THR A 127 28.24 -47.20 -54.86
CA THR A 127 27.96 -45.81 -54.47
C THR A 127 26.57 -45.69 -53.85
N SER A 128 25.55 -46.32 -54.44
CA SER A 128 24.20 -46.40 -53.84
C SER A 128 24.24 -47.01 -52.43
N ARG A 129 24.96 -48.12 -52.24
CA ARG A 129 25.15 -48.74 -50.93
C ARG A 129 25.74 -47.76 -49.91
N LYS A 130 26.80 -47.03 -50.26
CA LYS A 130 27.40 -46.01 -49.38
C LYS A 130 26.41 -44.90 -49.01
N VAL A 131 25.57 -44.47 -49.96
CA VAL A 131 24.52 -43.47 -49.69
C VAL A 131 23.49 -44.03 -48.70
N TYR A 132 23.03 -45.28 -48.88
CA TYR A 132 22.09 -45.91 -47.95
C TYR A 132 22.71 -46.12 -46.56
N GLU A 133 23.97 -46.53 -46.47
CA GLU A 133 24.71 -46.65 -45.21
C GLU A 133 24.77 -45.30 -44.47
N HIS A 134 25.09 -44.20 -45.18
CA HIS A 134 25.11 -42.86 -44.59
C HIS A 134 23.71 -42.39 -44.16
N MET A 135 22.67 -42.64 -44.97
CA MET A 135 21.29 -42.31 -44.59
C MET A 135 20.84 -43.09 -43.35
N LEU A 136 21.17 -44.37 -43.26
CA LEU A 136 20.87 -45.19 -42.09
C LEU A 136 21.57 -44.66 -40.84
N ALA A 137 22.87 -44.36 -40.93
CA ALA A 137 23.62 -43.78 -39.82
C ALA A 137 23.05 -42.44 -39.35
N ARG A 138 22.62 -41.58 -40.29
CA ARG A 138 21.95 -40.31 -39.99
C ARG A 138 20.61 -40.54 -39.27
N ILE A 139 19.77 -41.44 -39.77
CA ILE A 139 18.47 -41.75 -39.16
C ILE A 139 18.66 -42.30 -37.75
N GLN A 140 19.65 -43.18 -37.53
CA GLN A 140 19.97 -43.69 -36.20
C GLN A 140 20.39 -42.58 -35.23
N LYS A 141 21.21 -41.63 -35.71
CA LYS A 141 21.60 -40.45 -34.90
C LYS A 141 20.40 -39.56 -34.58
N GLU A 142 19.54 -39.27 -35.57
CA GLU A 142 18.32 -38.48 -35.37
C GLU A 142 17.36 -39.18 -34.39
N GLN A 143 17.20 -40.50 -34.49
CA GLN A 143 16.41 -41.30 -33.56
C GLN A 143 16.98 -41.25 -32.13
N ALA A 144 18.30 -41.31 -31.96
CA ALA A 144 18.93 -41.16 -30.65
C ALA A 144 18.69 -39.77 -30.03
N ILE A 145 18.78 -38.70 -30.83
CA ILE A 145 18.48 -37.34 -30.39
C ILE A 145 17.00 -37.22 -29.97
N LEU A 146 16.08 -37.79 -30.74
CA LEU A 146 14.66 -37.78 -30.42
C LEU A 146 14.37 -38.52 -29.11
N ARG A 147 14.95 -39.72 -28.91
CA ARG A 147 14.84 -40.46 -27.63
C ARG A 147 15.35 -39.64 -26.46
N GLN A 148 16.49 -38.97 -26.60
CA GLN A 148 17.03 -38.10 -25.56
C GLN A 148 16.10 -36.92 -25.24
N LYS A 149 15.49 -36.30 -26.26
CA LYS A 149 14.50 -35.23 -26.07
C LYS A 149 13.25 -35.74 -25.35
N MET A 150 12.76 -36.92 -25.72
CA MET A 150 11.62 -37.55 -25.04
C MET A 150 11.90 -37.77 -23.55
N LEU A 151 13.07 -38.31 -23.19
CA LEU A 151 13.47 -38.52 -21.80
C LEU A 151 13.54 -37.20 -21.00
N LYS A 152 14.10 -36.13 -21.60
CA LYS A 152 14.13 -34.81 -20.97
C LYS A 152 12.74 -34.23 -20.73
N MET A 153 11.83 -34.43 -21.69
CA MET A 153 10.44 -33.98 -21.58
C MET A 153 9.67 -34.78 -20.51
N GLU A 154 9.92 -36.10 -20.41
CA GLU A 154 9.33 -36.96 -19.39
C GLU A 154 9.78 -36.57 -17.97
N ASP A 155 11.08 -36.33 -17.77
CA ASP A 155 11.61 -35.82 -16.50
C ASP A 155 11.02 -34.44 -16.15
N HIS A 156 10.90 -33.54 -17.13
CA HIS A 156 10.23 -32.25 -16.92
C HIS A 156 8.77 -32.42 -16.47
N LEU A 157 8.01 -33.30 -17.13
CA LEU A 157 6.63 -33.59 -16.75
C LEU A 157 6.55 -34.22 -15.36
N GLN A 158 7.47 -35.12 -15.01
CA GLN A 158 7.52 -35.74 -13.69
C GLN A 158 7.81 -34.71 -12.60
N ARG A 159 8.78 -33.82 -12.79
CA ARG A 159 9.06 -32.69 -11.89
C ARG A 159 7.83 -31.80 -11.74
N LYS A 160 7.20 -31.42 -12.85
CA LYS A 160 6.00 -30.58 -12.82
C LYS A 160 4.82 -31.23 -12.11
N ARG A 161 4.63 -32.55 -12.28
CA ARG A 161 3.63 -33.32 -11.51
C ARG A 161 3.93 -33.27 -10.02
N ARG A 162 5.17 -33.48 -9.59
CA ARG A 162 5.56 -33.37 -8.17
C ARG A 162 5.29 -31.98 -7.61
N ASP A 163 5.60 -30.93 -8.36
CA ASP A 163 5.32 -29.54 -7.96
C ASP A 163 3.81 -29.27 -7.80
N VAL A 164 2.97 -29.80 -8.70
CA VAL A 164 1.51 -29.67 -8.60
C VAL A 164 0.99 -30.40 -7.35
N HIS A 165 1.47 -31.61 -7.07
CA HIS A 165 1.10 -32.34 -5.86
C HIS A 165 1.53 -31.60 -4.59
N ARG A 166 2.75 -31.05 -4.58
CA ARG A 166 3.24 -30.23 -3.47
C ARG A 166 2.35 -29.01 -3.24
N ARG A 167 2.03 -28.26 -4.30
CA ARG A 167 1.11 -27.09 -4.21
C ARG A 167 -0.30 -27.49 -3.79
N ALA A 168 -0.79 -28.66 -4.17
CA ALA A 168 -2.08 -29.18 -3.71
C ALA A 168 -2.03 -29.47 -2.20
N ALA A 169 -0.97 -30.13 -1.71
CA ALA A 169 -0.77 -30.39 -0.29
C ALA A 169 -0.62 -29.09 0.52
N ASP A 170 0.12 -28.11 0.01
CA ASP A 170 0.31 -26.81 0.65
C ASP A 170 -1.02 -26.04 0.75
N ARG A 171 -1.83 -26.04 -0.32
CA ARG A 171 -3.20 -25.49 -0.31
C ARG A 171 -4.11 -26.20 0.69
N GLY A 172 -4.02 -27.53 0.77
CA GLY A 172 -4.77 -28.31 1.76
C GLY A 172 -4.44 -27.91 3.20
N ARG A 173 -3.16 -27.71 3.52
CA ARG A 173 -2.73 -27.25 4.86
C ARG A 173 -3.19 -25.82 5.15
N ALA A 174 -3.07 -24.92 4.17
CA ALA A 174 -3.53 -23.53 4.31
C ALA A 174 -5.05 -23.46 4.53
N ASN A 175 -5.83 -24.26 3.81
CA ASN A 175 -7.29 -24.35 4.00
C ASN A 175 -7.63 -24.89 5.39
N ALA A 176 -6.98 -25.96 5.84
CA ALA A 176 -7.21 -26.51 7.18
C ALA A 176 -6.89 -25.49 8.29
N GLN A 177 -5.81 -24.71 8.13
CA GLN A 177 -5.48 -23.63 9.05
C GLN A 177 -6.51 -22.49 9.01
N CYS A 178 -7.00 -22.13 7.83
CA CYS A 178 -8.06 -21.13 7.67
C CYS A 178 -9.35 -21.59 8.37
N GLU A 179 -9.78 -22.83 8.16
CA GLU A 179 -10.94 -23.43 8.83
C GLU A 179 -10.77 -23.46 10.34
N GLN A 180 -9.58 -23.79 10.84
CA GLN A 180 -9.29 -23.75 12.28
C GLN A 180 -9.41 -22.34 12.85
N SER A 181 -8.87 -21.33 12.15
CA SER A 181 -8.98 -19.93 12.55
C SER A 181 -10.43 -19.43 12.52
N CYS A 182 -11.22 -19.80 11.50
CA CYS A 182 -12.65 -19.48 11.45
C CYS A 182 -13.39 -20.05 12.65
N ARG A 183 -13.18 -21.34 12.97
CA ARG A 183 -13.81 -21.96 14.16
C ARG A 183 -13.41 -21.28 15.47
N ALA A 184 -12.17 -20.84 15.59
CA ALA A 184 -11.71 -20.11 16.77
C ALA A 184 -12.38 -18.73 16.88
N LEU A 185 -12.58 -18.04 15.76
CA LEU A 185 -13.30 -16.76 15.74
C LEU A 185 -14.79 -16.92 16.04
N ASP A 186 -15.42 -17.97 15.53
CA ASP A 186 -16.83 -18.27 15.83
C ASP A 186 -17.02 -18.55 17.33
N ALA A 187 -16.15 -19.34 17.95
CA ALA A 187 -16.18 -19.59 19.39
C ALA A 187 -16.01 -18.31 20.23
N LEU A 188 -15.07 -17.43 19.84
CA LEU A 188 -14.90 -16.13 20.50
C LEU A 188 -16.12 -15.21 20.31
N ALA A 189 -16.81 -15.30 19.17
CA ALA A 189 -18.02 -14.54 18.93
C ALA A 189 -19.18 -15.02 19.81
N GLU A 190 -19.34 -16.34 19.97
CA GLU A 190 -20.31 -16.95 20.89
C GLU A 190 -20.04 -16.54 22.34
N ASP A 191 -18.78 -16.58 22.80
CA ASP A 191 -18.38 -16.14 24.14
C ASP A 191 -18.71 -14.65 24.37
N ALA A 192 -18.43 -13.79 23.38
CA ALA A 192 -18.72 -12.37 23.46
C ALA A 192 -20.23 -12.07 23.47
N GLU A 193 -21.04 -12.87 22.78
CA GLU A 193 -22.50 -12.76 22.82
C GLU A 193 -23.05 -13.17 24.20
N ALA A 194 -22.57 -14.28 24.76
CA ALA A 194 -22.93 -14.72 26.10
C ALA A 194 -22.56 -13.68 27.17
N GLU A 195 -21.39 -13.03 27.06
CA GLU A 195 -20.99 -11.96 27.98
C GLU A 195 -21.90 -10.73 27.86
N ARG A 196 -22.31 -10.36 26.63
CA ARG A 196 -23.26 -9.26 26.41
C ARG A 196 -24.61 -9.56 27.03
N GLU A 197 -25.14 -10.76 26.86
CA GLU A 197 -26.40 -11.20 27.48
C GLU A 197 -26.31 -11.14 29.00
N ALA A 198 -25.21 -11.64 29.59
CA ALA A 198 -24.98 -11.59 31.03
C ALA A 198 -24.92 -10.14 31.56
N CYS A 199 -24.24 -9.24 30.83
CA CYS A 199 -24.16 -7.82 31.19
C CYS A 199 -25.53 -7.12 31.08
N GLN A 200 -26.29 -7.40 30.02
CA GLN A 200 -27.64 -6.86 29.85
C GLN A 200 -28.56 -7.32 30.98
N TYR A 201 -28.55 -8.61 31.30
CA TYR A 201 -29.30 -9.16 32.43
C TYR A 201 -28.93 -8.49 33.75
N ALA A 202 -27.63 -8.35 34.05
CA ALA A 202 -27.17 -7.67 35.26
C ALA A 202 -27.64 -6.20 35.31
N GLN A 203 -27.59 -5.49 34.17
CA GLN A 203 -28.08 -4.13 34.06
C GLN A 203 -29.59 -4.03 34.33
N GLU A 204 -30.40 -4.94 33.79
CA GLU A 204 -31.84 -5.00 34.04
C GLU A 204 -32.15 -5.23 35.53
N VAL A 205 -31.45 -6.17 36.17
CA VAL A 205 -31.59 -6.44 37.61
C VAL A 205 -31.26 -5.19 38.43
N MET A 206 -30.12 -4.54 38.13
CA MET A 206 -29.71 -3.31 38.82
C MET A 206 -30.72 -2.18 38.62
N GLN A 207 -31.23 -1.98 37.41
CA GLN A 207 -32.28 -0.99 37.14
C GLN A 207 -33.56 -1.30 37.90
N GLY A 208 -33.95 -2.58 37.99
CA GLY A 208 -35.09 -3.03 38.77
C GLY A 208 -34.96 -2.71 40.26
N GLU A 209 -33.78 -2.95 40.85
CA GLU A 209 -33.47 -2.59 42.24
C GLU A 209 -33.48 -1.07 42.48
N VAL A 210 -32.90 -0.29 41.56
CA VAL A 210 -32.94 1.18 41.64
C VAL A 210 -34.37 1.69 41.62
N ARG A 211 -35.22 1.20 40.70
CA ARG A 211 -36.64 1.57 40.62
C ARG A 211 -37.39 1.19 41.91
N ARG A 212 -37.14 0.01 42.47
CA ARG A 212 -37.73 -0.41 43.76
C ARG A 212 -37.31 0.52 44.90
N ARG A 213 -36.04 0.89 45.00
CA ARG A 213 -35.55 1.84 46.02
C ARG A 213 -36.13 3.24 45.83
N GLN A 214 -36.23 3.72 44.59
CA GLN A 214 -36.87 5.00 44.29
C GLN A 214 -38.34 5.01 44.74
N ALA A 215 -39.11 3.96 44.45
CA ALA A 215 -40.48 3.83 44.90
C ALA A 215 -40.59 3.83 46.44
N ALA A 216 -39.75 3.06 47.12
CA ALA A 216 -39.70 3.03 48.59
C ALA A 216 -39.35 4.41 49.18
N ASN A 217 -38.39 5.12 48.61
CA ASN A 217 -38.02 6.48 49.02
C ASN A 217 -39.14 7.48 48.78
N MET A 218 -39.85 7.39 47.65
CA MET A 218 -41.03 8.23 47.39
C MET A 218 -42.13 7.97 48.43
N HIS A 219 -42.38 6.72 48.80
CA HIS A 219 -43.33 6.38 49.85
C HIS A 219 -42.90 6.96 51.21
N LYS A 220 -41.62 6.84 51.57
CA LYS A 220 -41.07 7.42 52.79
C LYS A 220 -41.21 8.95 52.80
N ALA A 221 -40.86 9.63 51.70
CA ALA A 221 -40.98 11.08 51.58
C ALA A 221 -42.44 11.57 51.71
N LYS A 222 -43.38 10.84 51.09
CA LYS A 222 -44.82 11.10 51.24
C LYS A 222 -45.26 10.94 52.70
N PHE A 223 -44.80 9.88 53.36
CA PHE A 223 -45.10 9.64 54.77
C PHE A 223 -44.51 10.69 55.70
N ASP A 224 -43.27 11.13 55.47
CA ASP A 224 -42.61 12.19 56.25
C ASP A 224 -43.33 13.53 56.07
N THR A 225 -43.76 13.84 54.84
CA THR A 225 -44.56 15.03 54.55
C THR A 225 -45.91 14.98 55.26
N TRP A 226 -46.59 13.84 55.21
CA TRP A 226 -47.85 13.63 55.94
C TRP A 226 -47.64 13.78 57.46
N ARG A 227 -46.58 13.19 58.03
CA ARG A 227 -46.23 13.36 59.45
C ARG A 227 -45.99 14.81 59.82
N HIS A 228 -45.27 15.56 58.98
CA HIS A 228 -45.01 16.97 59.20
C HIS A 228 -46.31 17.79 59.17
N GLN A 229 -47.20 17.51 58.21
CA GLN A 229 -48.52 18.14 58.13
C GLN A 229 -49.38 17.84 59.37
N VAL A 230 -49.41 16.59 59.83
CA VAL A 230 -50.13 16.21 61.06
C VAL A 230 -49.54 16.91 62.27
N ALA A 231 -48.21 16.96 62.39
CA ALA A 231 -47.54 17.66 63.49
C ALA A 231 -47.83 19.17 63.48
N LEU A 232 -47.81 19.81 62.31
CA LEU A 232 -48.19 21.22 62.16
C LEU A 232 -49.66 21.46 62.51
N ALA A 233 -50.56 20.59 62.07
CA ALA A 233 -51.98 20.68 62.41
C ALA A 233 -52.20 20.56 63.93
N ALA A 234 -51.58 19.56 64.57
CA ALA A 234 -51.64 19.37 66.01
C ALA A 234 -51.02 20.55 66.79
N ALA A 235 -49.88 21.09 66.32
CA ALA A 235 -49.25 22.26 66.93
C ALA A 235 -50.14 23.52 66.80
N ASN A 236 -50.75 23.73 65.64
CA ASN A 236 -51.71 24.83 65.44
C ASN A 236 -52.96 24.67 66.31
N GLU A 237 -53.48 23.45 66.45
CA GLU A 237 -54.63 23.17 67.32
C GLU A 237 -54.28 23.42 68.80
N ALA A 238 -53.12 22.94 69.27
CA ALA A 238 -52.62 23.20 70.61
C ALA A 238 -52.37 24.70 70.86
N PHE A 239 -51.80 25.41 69.87
CA PHE A 239 -51.61 26.84 69.94
C PHE A 239 -52.94 27.57 70.05
N ASN A 240 -53.91 27.25 69.19
CA ASN A 240 -55.25 27.85 69.23
C ASN A 240 -55.98 27.57 70.56
N ALA A 241 -55.85 26.37 71.12
CA ALA A 241 -56.36 26.05 72.45
C ALA A 241 -55.71 26.93 73.54
N SER A 242 -54.39 27.13 73.46
CA SER A 242 -53.64 27.98 74.41
C SER A 242 -53.84 29.49 74.20
N ALA A 243 -54.18 29.92 72.98
CA ALA A 243 -54.36 31.32 72.61
C ALA A 243 -55.52 31.98 73.38
N GLY A 244 -56.55 31.21 73.76
CA GLY A 244 -57.60 31.71 74.64
C GLY A 244 -57.09 32.05 76.05
N ARG A 245 -56.24 31.18 76.62
CA ARG A 245 -55.62 31.41 77.93
C ARG A 245 -54.62 32.57 77.88
N LEU A 246 -53.77 32.63 76.85
CA LEU A 246 -52.80 33.72 76.67
C LEU A 246 -53.49 35.08 76.52
N ARG A 247 -54.58 35.16 75.75
CA ARG A 247 -55.39 36.39 75.66
C ARG A 247 -55.94 36.83 77.01
N LYS A 248 -56.40 35.88 77.85
CA LYS A 248 -56.85 36.18 79.22
C LYS A 248 -55.72 36.68 80.11
N ILE A 249 -54.57 36.01 80.09
CA ILE A 249 -53.38 36.42 80.86
C ILE A 249 -52.95 37.83 80.45
N TYR A 250 -52.82 38.10 79.15
CA TYR A 250 -52.47 39.43 78.65
C TYR A 250 -53.47 40.50 79.07
N ALA A 251 -54.77 40.21 79.04
CA ALA A 251 -55.79 41.16 79.51
C ALA A 251 -55.63 41.45 81.02
N ILE A 252 -55.36 40.44 81.84
CA ILE A 252 -55.11 40.60 83.27
C ILE A 252 -53.82 41.40 83.50
N GLU A 253 -52.72 41.06 82.82
CA GLU A 253 -51.46 41.79 82.91
C GLU A 253 -51.62 43.26 82.52
N LYS A 254 -52.39 43.54 81.46
CA LYS A 254 -52.70 44.93 81.06
C LYS A 254 -53.53 45.67 82.12
N LEU A 255 -54.52 45.03 82.72
CA LEU A 255 -55.31 45.64 83.80
C LEU A 255 -54.46 45.89 85.05
N CYS A 256 -53.64 44.93 85.46
CA CYS A 256 -52.70 45.07 86.58
C CYS A 256 -51.65 46.15 86.31
N GLY A 257 -51.09 46.18 85.09
CA GLY A 257 -50.14 47.20 84.66
C GLY A 257 -50.74 48.61 84.71
N ASN A 258 -51.95 48.79 84.18
CA ASN A 258 -52.67 50.07 84.25
C ASN A 258 -52.97 50.48 85.70
N HIS A 259 -53.37 49.53 86.55
CA HIS A 259 -53.63 49.81 87.96
C HIS A 259 -52.36 50.23 88.70
N LEU A 260 -51.26 49.50 88.48
CA LEU A 260 -49.96 49.83 89.08
C LEU A 260 -49.47 51.20 88.59
N GLN A 261 -49.58 51.49 87.29
CA GLN A 261 -49.25 52.80 86.74
C GLN A 261 -50.06 53.92 87.40
N LYS A 262 -51.36 53.71 87.64
CA LYS A 262 -52.20 54.66 88.36
C LYS A 262 -51.74 54.87 89.80
N VAL A 263 -51.45 53.79 90.54
CA VAL A 263 -50.96 53.87 91.94
C VAL A 263 -49.63 54.61 92.01
N THR A 264 -48.69 54.30 91.10
CA THR A 264 -47.40 55.00 91.03
C THR A 264 -47.60 56.48 90.73
N PHE A 265 -48.50 56.83 89.81
CA PHE A 265 -48.81 58.22 89.50
C PHE A 265 -49.40 58.95 90.72
N GLU A 266 -50.38 58.37 91.41
CA GLU A 266 -50.97 58.94 92.62
C GLU A 266 -49.97 59.05 93.79
N GLN A 267 -48.99 58.15 93.87
CA GLN A 267 -47.93 58.21 94.87
C GLN A 267 -46.92 59.30 94.56
N VAL A 268 -46.53 59.45 93.28
CA VAL A 268 -45.66 60.54 92.81
C VAL A 268 -46.34 61.89 93.03
N GLU A 269 -47.64 62.00 92.72
CA GLU A 269 -48.42 63.22 92.96
C GLU A 269 -48.49 63.57 94.46
N ARG A 270 -48.73 62.58 95.33
CA ARG A 270 -48.68 62.78 96.79
C ARG A 270 -47.30 63.21 97.29
N SER A 271 -46.22 62.60 96.78
CA SER A 271 -44.85 63.01 97.13
C SER A 271 -44.52 64.40 96.61
N GLN A 272 -44.99 64.75 95.41
CA GLN A 272 -44.76 66.07 94.84
C GLN A 272 -45.48 67.14 95.65
N ASN A 273 -46.74 66.91 96.05
CA ASN A 273 -47.47 67.85 96.90
C ASN A 273 -46.80 68.05 98.28
N THR A 274 -46.18 66.99 98.83
CA THR A 274 -45.43 67.12 100.09
C THR A 274 -44.09 67.84 99.88
N GLU A 275 -43.36 67.53 98.82
CA GLU A 275 -42.12 68.23 98.45
C GLU A 275 -42.39 69.71 98.13
N ASP A 276 -43.44 70.04 97.36
CA ASP A 276 -43.86 71.42 97.07
C ASP A 276 -44.22 72.17 98.36
N GLY A 277 -44.84 71.48 99.33
CA GLY A 277 -45.09 72.03 100.67
C GLY A 277 -43.79 72.38 101.39
N PHE A 278 -42.81 71.47 101.39
CA PHE A 278 -41.49 71.74 101.96
C PHE A 278 -40.73 72.81 101.19
N GLN A 279 -40.76 72.80 99.85
CA GLN A 279 -40.15 73.78 98.98
C GLN A 279 -40.71 75.17 99.27
N LYS A 280 -42.03 75.31 99.43
CA LYS A 280 -42.66 76.58 99.81
C LYS A 280 -42.20 77.05 101.19
N ILE A 281 -41.97 76.13 102.13
CA ILE A 281 -41.37 76.47 103.42
C ILE A 281 -39.90 76.85 103.24
N ARG A 282 -39.10 76.15 102.41
CA ARG A 282 -37.71 76.53 102.09
C ARG A 282 -37.65 77.92 101.47
N GLU A 283 -38.52 78.22 100.52
CA GLU A 283 -38.60 79.51 99.82
C GLU A 283 -38.94 80.65 100.79
N VAL A 284 -39.87 80.42 101.74
CA VAL A 284 -40.29 81.44 102.71
C VAL A 284 -39.29 81.60 103.87
N THR A 285 -38.63 80.52 104.29
CA THR A 285 -37.75 80.53 105.49
C THR A 285 -36.26 80.57 105.19
N GLY A 286 -35.85 80.28 103.95
CA GLY A 286 -34.46 80.18 103.52
C GLY A 286 -33.71 78.94 104.02
N LEU A 287 -34.40 78.02 104.70
CA LEU A 287 -33.80 76.79 105.22
C LEU A 287 -33.74 75.77 104.09
N THR A 288 -32.54 75.31 103.73
CA THR A 288 -32.33 74.39 102.61
C THR A 288 -32.49 72.93 103.01
N ASP A 289 -32.23 72.58 104.28
CA ASP A 289 -32.43 71.23 104.80
C ASP A 289 -33.83 71.06 105.41
N VAL A 290 -34.52 69.99 105.02
CA VAL A 290 -35.83 69.60 105.55
C VAL A 290 -35.73 69.31 107.05
N MET A 291 -34.61 68.73 107.50
CA MET A 291 -34.40 68.46 108.93
C MET A 291 -34.23 69.75 109.73
N ASP A 292 -33.57 70.77 109.17
CA ASP A 292 -33.42 72.09 109.80
C ASP A 292 -34.74 72.86 109.86
N ILE A 293 -35.61 72.72 108.84
CA ILE A 293 -36.97 73.26 108.89
C ILE A 293 -37.74 72.67 110.06
N VAL A 294 -37.68 71.35 110.22
CA VAL A 294 -38.37 70.65 111.32
C VAL A 294 -37.76 71.04 112.67
N HIS A 295 -36.42 71.13 112.77
CA HIS A 295 -35.72 71.48 114.01
C HIS A 295 -35.93 72.95 114.42
N LYS A 296 -35.89 73.89 113.48
CA LYS A 296 -36.17 75.31 113.74
C LYS A 296 -37.64 75.57 114.01
N PHE A 297 -38.57 74.80 113.43
CA PHE A 297 -39.97 74.89 113.81
C PHE A 297 -40.18 74.45 115.26
N LEU A 298 -39.46 73.42 115.72
CA LEU A 298 -39.49 72.94 117.10
C LEU A 298 -38.76 73.87 118.10
N ASN A 299 -37.72 74.60 117.68
CA ASN A 299 -36.88 75.46 118.55
C ASN A 299 -37.05 76.98 118.33
N ARG A 300 -38.05 77.40 117.54
CA ARG A 300 -38.29 78.78 117.08
C ARG A 300 -38.28 79.84 118.18
N GLU A 301 -38.77 79.50 119.38
CA GLU A 301 -38.89 80.45 120.49
C GLU A 301 -37.56 80.77 121.16
N VAL A 302 -36.58 79.85 121.10
CA VAL A 302 -35.27 80.00 121.77
C VAL A 302 -34.30 80.82 120.91
N GLU A 303 -34.35 80.70 119.58
CA GLU A 303 -33.45 81.41 118.65
C GLU A 303 -33.84 82.89 118.42
N HIS A 304 -35.11 83.26 118.60
CA HIS A 304 -35.60 84.62 118.38
C HIS A 304 -35.07 85.64 119.41
N GLU A 305 -34.64 85.19 120.59
CA GLU A 305 -33.97 86.07 121.56
C GLU A 305 -32.51 86.37 121.19
N GLN A 306 -31.79 85.41 120.63
CA GLN A 306 -30.36 85.56 120.30
C GLN A 306 -30.14 86.43 119.05
N LEU A 307 -31.08 86.43 118.09
CA LEU A 307 -30.96 87.18 116.83
C LEU A 307 -31.06 88.71 116.98
N LYS A 308 -31.71 89.23 118.03
CA LYS A 308 -31.74 90.68 118.29
C LYS A 308 -30.36 91.26 118.62
N GLY A 309 -29.44 90.44 119.14
CA GLY A 309 -28.07 90.87 119.44
C GLY A 309 -27.20 91.04 118.20
N SER A 310 -27.42 90.21 117.16
CA SER A 310 -26.50 90.11 116.01
C SER A 310 -26.83 91.04 114.84
N VAL A 311 -28.07 91.57 114.75
CA VAL A 311 -28.50 92.46 113.64
C VAL A 311 -27.77 93.82 113.69
N LYS A 312 -27.33 94.25 114.86
CA LYS A 312 -26.65 95.54 115.04
C LYS A 312 -25.23 95.57 114.44
N ASP A 313 -24.58 94.41 114.30
CA ASP A 313 -23.20 94.30 113.84
C ASP A 313 -23.08 94.05 112.31
N ALA A 314 -24.17 93.64 111.65
CA ALA A 314 -24.16 93.26 110.23
C ALA A 314 -24.39 94.44 109.26
N GLU A 315 -25.05 95.51 109.69
CA GLU A 315 -25.33 96.68 108.82
C GLU A 315 -24.05 97.40 108.34
N VAL A 316 -22.94 97.27 109.08
CA VAL A 316 -21.66 97.92 108.76
C VAL A 316 -20.91 97.22 107.62
N ARG A 317 -21.18 95.93 107.34
CA ARG A 317 -20.44 95.15 106.32
C ARG A 317 -21.05 95.15 104.92
N LEU A 318 -22.31 95.60 104.78
CA LEU A 318 -23.07 95.46 103.52
C LEU A 318 -22.71 96.51 102.45
N GLU A 319 -22.09 97.62 102.83
CA GLU A 319 -21.73 98.69 101.88
C GLU A 319 -20.48 98.35 101.05
N ALA A 320 -19.61 97.46 101.53
CA ALA A 320 -18.34 97.14 100.88
C ALA A 320 -18.45 96.17 99.70
N LEU A 321 -19.49 95.34 99.66
CA LEU A 321 -19.60 94.21 98.70
C LEU A 321 -20.39 94.53 97.43
N ARG A 322 -20.96 95.73 97.30
CA ARG A 322 -21.68 96.16 96.09
C ARG A 322 -20.76 96.62 94.96
N GLN A 323 -19.51 96.96 95.26
CA GLN A 323 -18.55 97.51 94.28
C GLN A 323 -17.96 96.41 93.36
N ASP A 324 -17.86 95.17 93.84
CA ASP A 324 -17.10 94.10 93.18
C ASP A 324 -17.93 93.27 92.16
N PHE A 325 -19.23 93.55 92.04
CA PHE A 325 -20.15 92.72 91.24
C PHE A 325 -20.33 93.21 89.78
N ASP A 326 -19.95 94.45 89.47
CA ASP A 326 -20.19 95.02 88.13
C ASP A 326 -19.13 94.62 87.08
N ASP A 327 -17.96 94.14 87.49
CA ASP A 327 -16.84 93.86 86.57
C ASP A 327 -16.87 92.46 85.92
N PHE A 328 -17.64 91.50 86.47
CA PHE A 328 -17.58 90.10 86.02
C PHE A 328 -18.55 89.74 84.87
N LYS A 329 -19.41 90.68 84.46
CA LYS A 329 -20.54 90.40 83.55
C LYS A 329 -20.24 90.60 82.05
N ARG A 330 -19.01 90.97 81.68
CA ARG A 330 -18.75 91.52 80.34
C ARG A 330 -18.18 90.56 79.27
N ASP A 331 -17.68 89.36 79.60
CA ASP A 331 -16.74 88.67 78.69
C ASP A 331 -17.00 87.19 78.32
N SER A 332 -18.21 86.63 78.41
CA SER A 332 -18.36 85.18 78.08
C SER A 332 -19.75 84.73 77.64
N GLU A 333 -20.13 84.93 76.36
CA GLU A 333 -21.07 84.01 75.67
C GLU A 333 -20.83 83.92 74.14
N GLY A 334 -20.60 82.70 73.64
CA GLY A 334 -21.03 82.27 72.29
C GLY A 334 -19.97 81.58 71.40
N ILE A 335 -20.14 80.27 71.11
CA ILE A 335 -20.11 79.60 69.79
C ILE A 335 -20.14 78.05 69.93
N THR A 336 -21.04 77.40 69.18
CA THR A 336 -21.20 75.95 68.92
C THR A 336 -21.27 75.71 67.39
N PHE A 337 -20.91 74.52 66.88
CA PHE A 337 -21.14 74.14 65.47
C PHE A 337 -21.40 72.62 65.26
N ASP A 338 -22.41 72.30 64.45
CA ASP A 338 -22.90 70.98 64.02
C ASP A 338 -22.54 70.67 62.54
N PHE A 339 -22.48 69.38 62.17
CA PHE A 339 -22.19 68.86 60.81
C PHE A 339 -23.41 68.15 60.17
N SER A 340 -23.70 68.47 58.91
CA SER A 340 -24.59 67.76 57.96
C SER A 340 -24.11 68.11 56.54
N GLY A 341 -24.12 67.32 55.47
CA GLY A 341 -24.72 66.04 55.06
C GLY A 341 -24.84 66.08 53.51
N ASP A 342 -24.94 64.92 52.85
CA ASP A 342 -25.32 64.68 51.43
C ASP A 342 -24.30 64.85 50.29
N THR A 343 -23.53 63.79 49.98
CA THR A 343 -23.12 63.44 48.59
C THR A 343 -22.65 61.98 48.37
N GLU A 344 -23.12 60.98 49.13
CA GLU A 344 -22.48 59.64 49.12
C GLU A 344 -22.90 58.70 47.97
N GLY A 345 -24.04 58.90 47.29
CA GLY A 345 -24.54 57.92 46.31
C GLY A 345 -23.87 57.88 44.93
N ALA A 346 -23.26 58.98 44.48
CA ALA A 346 -22.67 59.09 43.14
C ALA A 346 -21.24 58.51 43.03
N ILE A 347 -20.53 58.48 44.17
CA ILE A 347 -19.16 57.98 44.27
C ILE A 347 -19.16 56.44 44.17
N TYR A 348 -20.12 55.75 44.81
CA TYR A 348 -20.18 54.29 44.76
C TYR A 348 -20.44 53.72 43.36
N LYS A 349 -21.31 54.36 42.55
CA LYS A 349 -21.54 53.93 41.17
C LYS A 349 -20.33 54.14 40.25
N THR A 350 -19.55 55.20 40.47
CA THR A 350 -18.32 55.43 39.70
C THR A 350 -17.22 54.47 40.11
N VAL A 351 -17.14 54.12 41.39
CA VAL A 351 -16.24 53.07 41.90
C VAL A 351 -16.59 51.70 41.31
N GLU A 352 -17.86 51.30 41.32
CA GLU A 352 -18.33 50.01 40.79
C GLU A 352 -18.04 49.86 39.27
N GLN A 353 -18.23 50.93 38.48
CA GLN A 353 -17.92 50.92 37.05
C GLN A 353 -16.42 50.80 36.78
N LYS A 354 -15.57 51.45 37.59
CA LYS A 354 -14.12 51.35 37.47
C LYS A 354 -13.61 49.99 37.91
N GLU A 355 -14.21 49.38 38.92
CA GLU A 355 -13.91 48.01 39.37
C GLU A 355 -14.25 46.98 38.28
N LYS A 356 -15.40 47.13 37.59
CA LYS A 356 -15.75 46.29 36.45
C LYS A 356 -14.73 46.39 35.30
N PHE A 357 -14.33 47.61 34.93
CA PHE A 357 -13.33 47.83 33.88
C PHE A 357 -11.96 47.24 34.27
N LEU A 358 -11.56 47.35 35.55
CA LEU A 358 -10.34 46.75 36.06
C LEU A 358 -10.38 45.22 35.96
N ASN A 359 -11.50 44.59 36.33
CA ASN A 359 -11.67 43.14 36.24
C ASN A 359 -11.63 42.63 34.79
N GLU A 360 -12.27 43.34 33.85
CA GLU A 360 -12.21 43.01 32.42
C GLU A 360 -10.77 43.12 31.88
N ALA A 361 -10.05 44.19 32.23
CA ALA A 361 -8.64 44.36 31.84
C ALA A 361 -7.71 43.29 32.46
N MET A 362 -7.96 42.89 33.71
CA MET A 362 -7.22 41.79 34.35
C MET A 362 -7.48 40.45 33.64
N GLN A 363 -8.73 40.16 33.29
CA GLN A 363 -9.09 38.93 32.57
C GLN A 363 -8.45 38.90 31.18
N GLU A 364 -8.44 40.02 30.44
CA GLU A 364 -7.79 40.11 29.13
C GLU A 364 -6.27 39.95 29.23
N HIS A 365 -5.65 40.52 30.27
CA HIS A 365 -4.22 40.33 30.55
C HIS A 365 -3.89 38.87 30.85
N GLU A 366 -4.68 38.17 31.67
CA GLU A 366 -4.49 36.73 31.94
C GLU A 366 -4.68 35.88 30.68
N ALA A 367 -5.65 36.19 29.84
CA ALA A 367 -5.86 35.53 28.56
C ALA A 367 -4.67 35.75 27.61
N CYS A 368 -4.15 36.98 27.53
CA CYS A 368 -2.95 37.31 26.75
C CYS A 368 -1.71 36.58 27.30
N ARG A 369 -1.55 36.51 28.63
CA ARG A 369 -0.45 35.77 29.28
C ARG A 369 -0.50 34.28 28.95
N THR A 370 -1.69 33.68 29.01
CA THR A 370 -1.91 32.26 28.70
C THR A 370 -1.62 31.98 27.22
N ARG A 371 -2.06 32.87 26.32
CA ARG A 371 -1.77 32.79 24.88
C ARG A 371 -0.26 32.87 24.61
N LEU A 372 0.44 33.80 25.27
CA LEU A 372 1.89 33.96 25.17
C LEU A 372 2.65 32.74 25.70
N GLN A 373 2.22 32.18 26.84
CA GLN A 373 2.82 30.97 27.39
C GLN A 373 2.65 29.78 26.42
N ARG A 374 1.46 29.65 25.81
CA ARG A 374 1.18 28.62 24.80
C ARG A 374 2.06 28.77 23.57
N THR A 375 2.18 29.98 23.02
CA THR A 375 3.04 30.23 21.84
C THR A 375 4.52 30.07 22.17
N LYS A 376 4.96 30.42 23.39
CA LYS A 376 6.33 30.19 23.85
C LYS A 376 6.67 28.69 23.89
N VAL A 377 5.82 27.88 24.51
CA VAL A 377 6.00 26.41 24.55
C VAL A 377 5.97 25.82 23.15
N GLN A 378 5.09 26.29 22.27
CA GLN A 378 5.08 25.85 20.87
C GLN A 378 6.38 26.20 20.14
N ALA A 379 6.90 27.41 20.33
CA ALA A 379 8.17 27.82 19.74
C ALA A 379 9.36 26.99 20.27
N GLU A 380 9.41 26.71 21.58
CA GLU A 380 10.41 25.83 22.19
C GLU A 380 10.32 24.40 21.62
N ASN A 381 9.10 23.85 21.50
CA ASN A 381 8.87 22.54 20.87
C ASN A 381 9.35 22.52 19.42
N MET A 382 9.08 23.58 18.64
CA MET A 382 9.57 23.69 17.26
C MET A 382 11.10 23.76 17.21
N ILE A 383 11.74 24.46 18.14
CA ILE A 383 13.20 24.54 18.24
C ILE A 383 13.79 23.14 18.54
N HIS A 384 13.25 22.42 19.52
CA HIS A 384 13.71 21.08 19.86
C HIS A 384 13.49 20.09 18.71
N TRP A 385 12.35 20.18 18.03
CA TRP A 385 12.05 19.38 16.85
C TRP A 385 13.03 19.69 15.71
N ALA A 386 13.27 20.96 15.43
CA ALA A 386 14.20 21.40 14.39
C ALA A 386 15.62 20.87 14.66
N ASN A 387 16.12 21.01 15.90
CA ASN A 387 17.42 20.48 16.28
C ASN A 387 17.50 18.94 16.16
N ARG A 388 16.44 18.22 16.54
CA ARG A 388 16.38 16.76 16.39
C ARG A 388 16.40 16.34 14.93
N VAL A 389 15.58 16.97 14.08
CA VAL A 389 15.54 16.69 12.64
C VAL A 389 16.86 17.07 11.97
N GLY A 390 17.43 18.21 12.33
CA GLY A 390 18.76 18.63 11.87
C GLY A 390 19.83 17.61 12.21
N GLN A 391 19.81 17.05 13.43
CA GLN A 391 20.76 16.01 13.84
C GLN A 391 20.59 14.71 13.03
N LEU A 392 19.36 14.30 12.72
CA LEU A 392 19.09 13.13 11.85
C LEU A 392 19.63 13.34 10.43
N LEU A 393 19.61 14.57 9.95
CA LEU A 393 20.09 14.94 8.61
C LEU A 393 21.58 15.34 8.56
N SER A 394 22.29 15.29 9.70
CA SER A 394 23.69 15.71 9.82
C SER A 394 24.66 14.97 8.89
N HIS A 395 24.30 13.78 8.40
CA HIS A 395 25.09 13.03 7.41
C HIS A 395 25.03 13.59 5.98
N PHE A 396 24.11 14.51 5.71
CA PHE A 396 23.88 15.13 4.41
C PHE A 396 24.29 16.60 4.38
N GLU A 397 24.15 17.28 5.51
CA GLU A 397 24.49 18.69 5.64
C GLU A 397 24.77 19.07 7.10
N ASP A 398 25.63 20.06 7.32
CA ASP A 398 25.93 20.54 8.68
C ASP A 398 24.65 21.10 9.35
N PRO A 399 24.26 20.55 10.51
CA PRO A 399 23.03 20.94 11.19
C PRO A 399 23.11 22.42 11.62
N LEU A 400 22.05 23.17 11.33
CA LEU A 400 21.86 24.51 11.90
C LEU A 400 21.45 24.36 13.37
N ASP A 401 22.22 25.00 14.26
CA ASP A 401 21.91 25.08 15.68
C ASP A 401 20.83 26.15 15.91
N VAL A 402 19.58 25.72 16.07
CA VAL A 402 18.44 26.61 16.28
C VAL A 402 18.35 26.91 17.78
N LYS A 403 18.67 28.15 18.20
CA LYS A 403 18.58 28.56 19.61
C LYS A 403 17.43 29.51 19.88
N ARG A 404 16.98 30.23 18.85
CA ARG A 404 15.96 31.27 18.97
C ARG A 404 14.84 31.03 17.96
N PRO A 405 13.61 31.47 18.24
CA PRO A 405 12.50 31.32 17.29
C PRO A 405 12.76 31.96 15.93
N LYS A 406 13.59 33.01 15.85
CA LYS A 406 13.97 33.66 14.60
C LYS A 406 14.81 32.75 13.69
N ASP A 407 15.53 31.79 14.28
CA ASP A 407 16.39 30.86 13.55
C ASP A 407 15.58 29.77 12.84
N LEU A 408 14.32 29.54 13.26
CA LEU A 408 13.42 28.56 12.65
C LEU A 408 13.20 28.83 11.16
N ASN A 409 13.05 30.09 10.77
CA ASN A 409 12.83 30.43 9.36
C ASN A 409 14.04 30.04 8.49
N MET A 410 15.26 30.30 9.00
CA MET A 410 16.49 29.88 8.33
C MET A 410 16.62 28.36 8.29
N PHE A 411 16.24 27.67 9.37
CA PHE A 411 16.20 26.22 9.41
C PHE A 411 15.26 25.64 8.37
N PHE A 412 14.01 26.11 8.26
CA PHE A 412 13.05 25.61 7.29
C PHE A 412 13.49 25.86 5.84
N ASN A 413 14.04 27.03 5.54
CA ASN A 413 14.57 27.33 4.21
C ASN A 413 15.76 26.42 3.85
N LYS A 414 16.61 26.08 4.83
CA LYS A 414 17.73 25.14 4.60
C LYS A 414 17.24 23.69 4.49
N LEU A 415 16.25 23.31 5.30
CA LEU A 415 15.69 21.96 5.37
C LEU A 415 15.16 21.49 4.02
N GLU A 416 14.49 22.36 3.28
CA GLU A 416 14.02 22.05 1.92
C GLU A 416 15.17 21.58 1.03
N GLY A 417 16.25 22.35 0.93
CA GLY A 417 17.43 21.97 0.16
C GLY A 417 18.18 20.75 0.71
N THR A 418 18.18 20.54 2.03
CA THR A 418 18.74 19.32 2.63
C THR A 418 17.94 18.07 2.23
N ILE A 419 16.60 18.18 2.20
CA ILE A 419 15.71 17.08 1.80
C ILE A 419 15.90 16.76 0.32
N GLU A 420 16.03 17.77 -0.55
CA GLU A 420 16.31 17.54 -1.98
C GLU A 420 17.61 16.75 -2.17
N ARG A 421 18.71 17.17 -1.53
CA ARG A 421 20.00 16.46 -1.57
C ARG A 421 19.91 15.05 -0.99
N PHE A 422 19.13 14.87 0.08
CA PHE A 422 18.85 13.55 0.64
C PHE A 422 18.15 12.64 -0.38
N LEU A 423 17.09 13.14 -1.02
CA LEU A 423 16.33 12.39 -2.03
C LEU A 423 17.19 12.06 -3.26
N GLU A 424 18.01 12.99 -3.74
CA GLU A 424 18.97 12.75 -4.81
C GLU A 424 19.96 11.63 -4.44
N ARG A 425 20.51 11.67 -3.22
CA ARG A 425 21.45 10.64 -2.74
C ARG A 425 20.79 9.29 -2.57
N VAL A 426 19.56 9.22 -2.06
CA VAL A 426 18.78 7.98 -2.00
C VAL A 426 18.50 7.46 -3.41
N GLY A 427 18.10 8.33 -4.33
CA GLY A 427 17.90 7.99 -5.74
C GLY A 427 19.16 7.40 -6.37
N GLN A 428 20.32 8.00 -6.12
CA GLN A 428 21.62 7.49 -6.57
C GLN A 428 21.97 6.14 -5.91
N GLN A 429 21.69 5.95 -4.63
CA GLN A 429 21.93 4.67 -3.96
C GLN A 429 21.02 3.54 -4.46
N VAL A 430 19.81 3.89 -4.90
CA VAL A 430 18.89 2.94 -5.55
C VAL A 430 19.37 2.60 -6.96
N SER A 431 19.79 3.59 -7.76
CA SER A 431 20.30 3.36 -9.12
C SER A 431 21.63 2.59 -9.11
N ASP A 432 22.50 2.82 -8.13
CA ASP A 432 23.73 2.07 -7.88
C ASP A 432 23.48 0.63 -7.36
N GLY A 433 22.22 0.27 -7.05
CA GLY A 433 21.85 -1.02 -6.48
C GLY A 433 22.31 -1.25 -5.02
N LYS A 434 22.82 -0.21 -4.35
CA LYS A 434 23.23 -0.27 -2.93
C LYS A 434 22.02 -0.44 -2.01
N ILE A 435 20.89 0.18 -2.36
CA ILE A 435 19.61 -0.05 -1.71
C ILE A 435 18.81 -1.00 -2.60
N THR A 436 18.69 -2.26 -2.18
CA THR A 436 17.84 -3.22 -2.89
C THR A 436 16.37 -2.84 -2.74
N HIS A 437 15.57 -2.99 -3.81
CA HIS A 437 14.12 -2.78 -3.76
C HIS A 437 13.45 -3.58 -2.62
N ARG A 438 14.01 -4.74 -2.28
CA ARG A 438 13.56 -5.57 -1.15
C ARG A 438 13.76 -4.89 0.21
N ALA A 439 14.88 -4.19 0.42
CA ALA A 439 15.13 -3.44 1.65
C ALA A 439 14.15 -2.25 1.78
N LEU A 440 13.85 -1.56 0.69
CA LEU A 440 12.82 -0.51 0.65
C LEU A 440 11.43 -1.06 0.99
N MET A 441 11.02 -2.18 0.40
CA MET A 441 9.74 -2.81 0.75
C MET A 441 9.70 -3.29 2.21
N GLN A 442 10.81 -3.79 2.74
CA GLN A 442 10.88 -4.19 4.14
C GLN A 442 10.81 -3.00 5.10
N ALA A 443 11.43 -1.87 4.75
CA ALA A 443 11.32 -0.63 5.50
C ALA A 443 9.90 -0.08 5.47
N ALA A 444 9.24 -0.07 4.30
CA ALA A 444 7.84 0.34 4.18
C ALA A 444 6.89 -0.58 4.97
N ALA A 445 7.13 -1.89 4.95
CA ALA A 445 6.35 -2.84 5.76
C ALA A 445 6.55 -2.61 7.27
N ARG A 446 7.77 -2.31 7.71
CA ARG A 446 8.04 -1.95 9.11
C ARG A 446 7.37 -0.64 9.50
N ASP A 447 7.40 0.37 8.63
CA ASP A 447 6.74 1.65 8.88
C ASP A 447 5.23 1.47 9.02
N LEU A 448 4.61 0.69 8.13
CA LEU A 448 3.18 0.35 8.23
C LEU A 448 2.86 -0.39 9.54
N GLN A 449 3.74 -1.29 9.99
CA GLN A 449 3.59 -1.98 11.27
C GLN A 449 3.72 -1.03 12.47
N LEU A 450 4.64 -0.07 12.41
CA LEU A 450 4.79 0.94 13.46
C LEU A 450 3.59 1.88 13.49
N GLN A 451 3.07 2.30 12.33
CA GLN A 451 1.85 3.09 12.23
C GLN A 451 0.65 2.33 12.81
N ASP A 452 0.49 1.05 12.46
CA ASP A 452 -0.57 0.19 12.99
C ASP A 452 -0.42 -0.02 14.52
N ALA A 453 0.81 -0.18 15.01
CA ALA A 453 1.09 -0.27 16.45
C ALA A 453 0.75 1.04 17.19
N VAL A 454 1.10 2.19 16.63
CA VAL A 454 0.78 3.53 17.19
C VAL A 454 -0.73 3.79 17.16
N LEU A 455 -1.43 3.37 16.11
CA LEU A 455 -2.89 3.47 16.03
C LEU A 455 -3.61 2.51 16.98
N LYS A 456 -2.95 1.43 17.39
CA LYS A 456 -3.46 0.48 18.39
C LYS A 456 -3.05 0.83 19.82
N ASP A 457 -2.12 1.75 20.01
CA ASP A 457 -1.68 2.18 21.33
C ASP A 457 -2.77 3.03 22.01
N PRO A 458 -3.38 2.54 23.10
CA PRO A 458 -4.45 3.25 23.78
C PRO A 458 -3.97 4.58 24.40
N GLU A 459 -2.69 4.71 24.78
CA GLU A 459 -2.15 5.98 25.28
C GLU A 459 -1.99 7.00 24.16
N PHE A 460 -1.53 6.57 22.99
CA PHE A 460 -1.41 7.44 21.82
C PHE A 460 -2.78 7.97 21.39
N LEU A 461 -3.80 7.10 21.30
CA LEU A 461 -5.17 7.46 20.97
C LEU A 461 -5.75 8.45 21.98
N ARG A 462 -5.55 8.20 23.28
CA ARG A 462 -6.03 9.07 24.37
C ARG A 462 -5.40 10.46 24.35
N ASN A 463 -4.13 10.57 23.96
CA ASN A 463 -3.39 11.83 24.00
C ASN A 463 -3.49 12.65 22.70
N ASN A 464 -3.72 12.01 21.54
CA ASN A 464 -3.67 12.67 20.23
C ASN A 464 -5.02 12.78 19.50
N LEU A 465 -6.03 11.99 19.86
CA LEU A 465 -7.38 12.21 19.32
C LEU A 465 -8.03 13.38 20.06
N ARG A 466 -7.98 14.54 19.41
CA ARG A 466 -8.54 15.82 19.89
C ARG A 466 -10.07 15.78 20.08
N VAL A 467 -10.72 14.74 19.56
CA VAL A 467 -12.12 14.41 19.82
C VAL A 467 -12.08 13.21 20.75
N GLN A 468 -12.30 13.44 22.05
CA GLN A 468 -12.64 12.34 22.93
C GLN A 468 -13.91 11.70 22.33
N PRO A 469 -13.93 10.40 22.00
CA PRO A 469 -15.20 9.72 21.77
C PRO A 469 -16.00 9.97 23.03
N SER A 470 -17.07 10.75 22.91
CA SER A 470 -17.83 11.28 24.03
C SER A 470 -18.10 10.13 24.99
N ALA A 471 -17.50 10.19 26.17
CA ALA A 471 -17.89 9.36 27.31
C ALA A 471 -19.28 9.78 27.85
N ASP A 472 -19.97 10.66 27.13
CA ASP A 472 -21.38 10.96 27.32
C ASP A 472 -22.19 9.79 26.76
N GLY A 473 -22.72 9.01 27.70
CA GLY A 473 -23.88 8.16 27.47
C GLY A 473 -25.05 8.92 26.84
N PRO A 474 -26.15 8.22 26.50
CA PRO A 474 -27.20 8.73 25.65
C PRO A 474 -28.06 9.81 26.35
N ALA A 475 -27.53 11.03 26.50
CA ALA A 475 -28.31 12.22 26.77
C ALA A 475 -28.73 12.83 25.43
N ARG A 476 -29.75 12.19 24.84
CA ARG A 476 -30.46 12.69 23.66
C ARG A 476 -31.06 14.06 23.99
N PRO A 477 -30.81 15.12 23.19
CA PRO A 477 -31.50 16.39 23.38
C PRO A 477 -32.98 16.20 23.05
N ALA A 478 -33.84 16.61 23.99
CA ALA A 478 -35.28 16.60 23.83
C ALA A 478 -35.69 17.48 22.63
N SER A 479 -36.05 16.84 21.53
CA SER A 479 -36.77 17.48 20.43
C SER A 479 -38.17 17.82 20.92
N ARG A 480 -38.36 19.12 21.15
CA ARG A 480 -39.58 19.88 21.32
C ARG A 480 -40.73 19.31 20.46
N SER A 481 -41.72 18.71 21.12
CA SER A 481 -43.01 18.34 20.54
C SER A 481 -43.89 19.58 20.48
N GLU A 482 -44.18 20.05 19.26
CA GLU A 482 -45.30 20.96 19.01
C GLU A 482 -46.57 20.11 18.91
N ASP A 483 -47.39 20.18 19.96
CA ASP A 483 -48.80 19.76 19.93
C ASP A 483 -49.61 20.85 19.23
N ASN A 484 -50.39 20.46 18.22
CA ASN A 484 -51.43 21.27 17.61
C ASN A 484 -52.74 20.45 17.64
N PRO A 485 -53.84 20.94 18.22
CA PRO A 485 -55.07 20.17 18.37
C PRO A 485 -56.01 20.37 17.17
N THR A 486 -56.66 19.27 16.78
CA THR A 486 -57.98 19.25 16.11
C THR A 486 -58.90 18.31 16.87
#